data_AF-A0A523XBU1-F1
#
_entry.id   AF-A0A523XBU1-F1
#
_cell.length_a   1.000
_cell.length_b   1.000
_cell.length_c   1.000
_cell.angle_alpha   90.00
_cell.angle_beta   90.00
_cell.angle_gamma   90.00
#
_symmetry.space_group_name_H-M   'P 1'
#
loop_
_entity.id
_entity.type
_entity.pdbx_description
1 polymer ?
#
loop_
_entity_poly.entity_id
_entity_poly.type
_entity_poly.pdbx_seq_one_letter_code
_entity_poly.pdbx_strand_id
1 'polypeptide(L)'
;MMGLDSDICKILSMTTNEILVNFPVKMENGKVKMFTGYRVQHNNALGPYKGGLRFHPAVDLDEVRSLATWMTCKSAIIDIPLGGAKGGIK
;
A
#
# COMPACT_ATOMS: atom_id res chain seq x y z
N MET A 1 9.90 -24.29 7.60
CA MET A 1 9.22 -23.30 6.72
C MET A 1 9.13 -23.90 5.32
N MET A 2 8.10 -23.56 4.54
CA MET A 2 7.53 -24.30 3.38
C MET A 2 8.45 -24.61 2.16
N GLY A 3 9.78 -24.51 2.25
CA GLY A 3 10.68 -24.87 1.15
C GLY A 3 10.46 -24.05 -0.13
N LEU A 4 10.06 -22.78 0.02
CA LEU A 4 9.78 -21.87 -1.10
C LEU A 4 11.07 -21.57 -1.88
N ASP A 5 10.92 -21.46 -3.20
CA ASP A 5 11.98 -21.02 -4.10
C ASP A 5 12.53 -19.64 -3.68
N SER A 6 13.85 -19.49 -3.73
CA SER A 6 14.53 -18.27 -3.27
C SER A 6 14.14 -17.03 -4.07
N ASP A 7 13.83 -17.17 -5.35
CA ASP A 7 13.45 -16.07 -6.21
C ASP A 7 12.00 -15.66 -5.96
N ILE A 8 11.12 -16.61 -5.65
CA ILE A 8 9.76 -16.30 -5.17
C ILE A 8 9.82 -15.52 -3.86
N CYS A 9 10.69 -15.93 -2.93
CA CYS A 9 10.88 -15.21 -1.67
C CYS A 9 11.35 -13.76 -1.91
N LYS A 10 12.28 -13.54 -2.85
CA LYS A 10 12.75 -12.20 -3.22
C LYS A 10 11.62 -11.35 -3.80
N ILE A 11 10.83 -11.90 -4.72
CA ILE A 11 9.69 -11.19 -5.34
C ILE A 11 8.68 -10.78 -4.28
N LEU A 12 8.31 -11.69 -3.37
CA LEU A 12 7.32 -11.42 -2.33
C LEU A 12 7.84 -10.55 -1.17
N SER A 13 9.15 -10.31 -1.10
CA SER A 13 9.75 -9.41 -0.11
C SER A 13 9.76 -7.94 -0.56
N MET A 14 9.44 -7.68 -1.84
CA MET A 14 9.45 -6.35 -2.43
C MET A 14 8.03 -5.92 -2.81
N THR A 15 7.76 -4.63 -2.70
CA THR A 15 6.55 -4.00 -3.23
C THR A 15 6.69 -3.79 -4.74
N THR A 16 5.61 -4.04 -5.49
CA THR A 16 5.63 -3.90 -6.95
C THR A 16 5.68 -2.42 -7.37
N ASN A 17 4.85 -1.57 -6.78
CA ASN A 17 4.85 -0.13 -7.04
C ASN A 17 4.64 0.67 -5.76
N GLU A 18 5.28 1.83 -5.71
CA GLU A 18 5.12 2.80 -4.64
C GLU A 18 4.95 4.19 -5.23
N ILE A 19 3.82 4.81 -4.94
CA ILE A 19 3.43 6.09 -5.51
C ILE A 19 3.36 7.10 -4.37
N LEU A 20 4.20 8.13 -4.45
CA LEU A 20 4.16 9.29 -3.57
C LEU A 20 3.61 10.47 -4.36
N VAL A 21 2.60 11.14 -3.82
CA VAL A 21 1.99 12.33 -4.41
C VAL A 21 1.99 13.46 -3.40
N ASN A 22 2.43 14.64 -3.84
CA ASN A 22 2.26 15.87 -3.07
C ASN A 22 1.24 16.73 -3.79
N PHE A 23 0.14 17.07 -3.13
CA PHE A 23 -0.96 17.80 -3.77
C PHE A 23 -1.45 18.97 -2.91
N PRO A 24 -1.78 20.12 -3.54
CA PRO A 24 -2.34 21.27 -2.85
C PRO A 24 -3.84 21.10 -2.60
N VAL A 25 -4.32 21.55 -1.45
CA VAL A 25 -5.74 21.67 -1.13
C VAL A 25 -6.03 23.09 -0.68
N LYS A 26 -7.04 23.72 -1.27
CA LYS A 26 -7.55 25.03 -0.84
C LYS A 26 -8.43 24.83 0.40
N MET A 27 -8.00 25.41 1.51
CA MET A 27 -8.71 25.37 2.79
C MET A 27 -9.84 26.39 2.81
N GLU A 28 -10.79 26.24 3.73
CA GLU A 28 -11.94 27.16 3.88
C GLU A 28 -11.53 28.61 4.14
N ASN A 29 -10.40 28.83 4.84
CA ASN A 29 -9.83 30.17 5.08
C ASN A 29 -9.13 30.78 3.86
N GLY A 30 -9.25 30.16 2.68
CA GLY A 30 -8.65 30.60 1.42
C GLY A 30 -7.15 30.27 1.26
N LYS A 31 -6.47 29.78 2.30
CA LYS A 31 -5.05 29.38 2.21
C LYS A 31 -4.91 28.01 1.54
N VAL A 32 -3.79 27.80 0.86
CA VAL A 32 -3.42 26.48 0.31
C VAL A 32 -2.57 25.72 1.31
N LYS A 33 -2.91 24.44 1.54
CA LYS A 33 -2.09 23.51 2.31
C LYS A 33 -1.64 22.37 1.40
N MET A 34 -0.35 22.03 1.46
CA MET A 34 0.19 20.84 0.80
C MET A 34 -0.02 19.61 1.69
N PHE A 35 -0.43 18.51 1.08
CA PHE A 35 -0.54 17.20 1.71
C PHE A 35 0.33 16.19 0.97
N THR A 36 0.78 15.16 1.69
CA THR A 36 1.52 14.04 1.10
C THR A 36 0.65 12.79 1.16
N GLY A 37 0.41 12.20 0.00
CA GLY A 37 -0.30 10.95 -0.17
C GLY A 37 0.65 9.82 -0.59
N TYR A 38 0.34 8.62 -0.13
CA TYR A 38 1.04 7.39 -0.47
C TYR A 38 0.05 6.37 -1.04
N ARG A 39 0.48 5.63 -2.06
CA ARG A 39 -0.19 4.42 -2.53
C ARG A 39 0.84 3.34 -2.82
N VAL A 40 0.83 2.28 -2.03
CA VAL A 40 1.71 1.11 -2.20
C VAL A 40 0.89 -0.05 -2.75
N GLN A 41 1.42 -0.66 -3.79
CA GLN A 41 0.90 -1.85 -4.46
C GLN A 41 1.92 -2.96 -4.25
N HIS A 42 1.62 -3.90 -3.37
CA HIS A 42 2.58 -4.94 -2.99
C HIS A 42 2.66 -6.04 -4.05
N ASN A 43 1.56 -6.74 -4.32
CA ASN A 43 1.53 -7.82 -5.31
C ASN A 43 0.09 -8.03 -5.84
N ASN A 44 -0.04 -8.33 -7.13
CA ASN A 44 -1.31 -8.58 -7.84
C ASN A 44 -1.41 -9.96 -8.50
N ALA A 45 -0.58 -10.94 -8.11
CA ALA A 45 -0.54 -12.25 -8.76
C ALA A 45 -1.90 -12.98 -8.73
N LEU A 46 -2.69 -12.79 -7.67
CA LEU A 46 -4.03 -13.37 -7.54
C LEU A 46 -5.15 -12.51 -8.16
N GLY A 47 -4.86 -11.26 -8.54
CA GLY A 47 -5.86 -10.34 -9.08
C GLY A 47 -5.65 -8.88 -8.66
N PRO A 48 -6.65 -8.00 -8.89
CA PRO A 48 -6.52 -6.56 -8.66
C PRO A 48 -6.11 -6.20 -7.24
N TYR A 49 -5.37 -5.09 -7.11
CA TYR A 49 -4.90 -4.59 -5.82
C TYR A 49 -6.05 -4.20 -4.88
N LYS A 50 -6.12 -4.82 -3.69
CA LYS A 50 -7.10 -4.46 -2.65
C LYS A 50 -6.42 -3.84 -1.43
N GLY A 51 -6.92 -2.67 -1.03
CA GLY A 51 -6.32 -1.91 0.05
C GLY A 51 -7.03 -0.60 0.37
N GLY A 52 -7.39 -0.39 1.64
CA GLY A 52 -7.97 0.87 2.11
C GLY A 52 -6.99 2.04 2.12
N LEU A 53 -7.50 3.23 2.44
CA LEU A 53 -6.73 4.48 2.56
C LEU A 53 -6.85 5.02 3.99
N ARG A 54 -5.73 5.40 4.60
CA ARG A 54 -5.66 5.90 5.99
C ARG A 54 -5.41 7.40 6.01
N PHE A 55 -6.24 8.15 6.73
CA PHE A 55 -6.01 9.57 7.01
C PHE A 55 -5.52 9.67 8.45
N HIS A 56 -4.23 9.89 8.64
CA HIS A 56 -3.68 10.04 9.98
C HIS A 56 -2.35 10.83 9.91
N PRO A 57 -2.10 11.80 10.81
CA PRO A 57 -0.93 12.67 10.73
C PRO A 57 0.41 11.95 10.89
N ALA A 58 0.38 10.73 11.47
CA ALA A 58 1.57 9.88 11.64
C ALA A 58 1.80 8.89 10.48
N VAL A 59 0.99 8.90 9.42
CA VAL A 59 1.21 7.99 8.28
C VAL A 59 2.56 8.27 7.64
N ASP A 60 3.32 7.22 7.41
CA ASP A 60 4.53 7.21 6.60
C ASP A 60 4.51 6.07 5.57
N LEU A 61 5.52 6.05 4.70
CA LEU A 61 5.62 5.06 3.63
C LEU A 61 5.83 3.63 4.16
N ASP A 62 6.59 3.46 5.24
CA ASP A 62 6.94 2.14 5.77
C ASP A 62 5.74 1.45 6.44
N GLU A 63 4.91 2.22 7.12
CA GLU A 63 3.62 1.76 7.63
C GLU A 63 2.73 1.28 6.47
N VAL A 64 2.63 2.07 5.39
CA VAL A 64 1.79 1.75 4.23
C VAL A 64 2.32 0.50 3.49
N ARG A 65 3.65 0.34 3.37
CA ARG A 65 4.30 -0.87 2.84
C ARG A 65 3.96 -2.10 3.64
N SER A 66 4.12 -2.03 4.96
CA SER A 66 3.83 -3.13 5.88
C SER A 66 2.37 -3.57 5.78
N LEU A 67 1.44 -2.61 5.78
CA LEU A 67 0.01 -2.87 5.64
C LEU A 67 -0.36 -3.43 4.26
N ALA A 68 0.29 -2.99 3.18
CA ALA A 68 0.05 -3.52 1.83
C ALA A 68 0.48 -4.99 1.71
N THR A 69 1.61 -5.34 2.32
CA THR A 69 2.12 -6.73 2.41
C THR A 69 1.11 -7.61 3.15
N TRP A 70 0.62 -7.16 4.30
CA TRP A 70 -0.44 -7.88 5.04
C TRP A 70 -1.73 -8.03 4.25
N MET A 71 -2.08 -7.07 3.39
CA MET A 71 -3.25 -7.22 2.52
C MET A 71 -3.05 -8.33 1.49
N THR A 72 -1.85 -8.53 0.94
CA THR A 72 -1.57 -9.68 0.04
C THR A 72 -1.76 -10.99 0.79
N CYS A 73 -1.16 -11.13 1.98
CA CYS A 73 -1.29 -12.34 2.79
C CYS A 73 -2.75 -12.58 3.19
N LYS A 74 -3.46 -11.53 3.62
CA LYS A 74 -4.86 -11.63 4.02
C LYS A 74 -5.73 -12.12 2.88
N SER A 75 -5.60 -11.53 1.69
CA SER A 75 -6.39 -11.95 0.51
C SER A 75 -6.08 -13.39 0.12
N ALA A 76 -4.82 -13.80 0.16
CA ALA A 76 -4.41 -15.17 -0.15
C ALA A 76 -4.94 -16.19 0.88
N ILE A 77 -4.91 -15.86 2.18
CA ILE A 77 -5.37 -16.75 3.26
C ILE A 77 -6.88 -17.01 3.18
N ILE A 78 -7.67 -16.01 2.79
CA ILE A 78 -9.13 -16.12 2.70
C ILE A 78 -9.61 -16.52 1.29
N ASP A 79 -8.68 -16.89 0.40
CA ASP A 79 -8.92 -17.37 -0.95
C ASP A 79 -9.82 -16.45 -1.80
N ILE A 80 -9.48 -15.16 -1.83
CA ILE A 80 -10.12 -14.19 -2.72
C ILE A 80 -9.18 -13.77 -3.85
N PRO A 81 -9.69 -13.53 -5.07
CA PRO A 81 -8.88 -13.23 -6.25
C PRO A 81 -8.43 -11.76 -6.26
N LEU A 82 -7.73 -11.34 -5.20
CA LEU A 82 -7.27 -9.98 -4.98
C LEU A 82 -5.81 -9.97 -4.52
N GLY A 83 -5.08 -8.98 -5.00
CA GLY A 83 -3.75 -8.63 -4.51
C GLY A 83 -3.78 -7.82 -3.21
N GLY A 84 -2.62 -7.28 -2.85
CA GLY A 84 -2.44 -6.42 -1.68
C GLY A 84 -1.98 -5.03 -2.02
N ALA A 85 -2.66 -4.03 -1.44
CA ALA A 85 -2.25 -2.64 -1.50
C ALA A 85 -2.62 -1.92 -0.21
N LYS A 86 -2.10 -0.70 -0.08
CA LYS A 86 -2.55 0.24 0.94
C LYS A 86 -2.25 1.67 0.48
N GLY A 87 -2.95 2.64 1.03
CA GLY A 87 -2.56 4.03 0.90
C GLY A 87 -2.78 4.80 2.19
N GLY A 88 -2.28 6.03 2.21
CA GLY A 88 -2.58 6.95 3.27
C GLY A 88 -2.23 8.38 2.91
N ILE A 89 -2.74 9.32 3.69
CA ILE A 89 -2.52 10.75 3.55
C ILE A 89 -2.05 11.29 4.90
N LYS A 90 -0.97 12.05 4.85
CA LYS A 90 -0.35 12.76 5.96
C LYS A 90 -0.79 14.22 5.96
#